data_AF-A0A1Q7P438-F1
#
_entry.id   AF-A0A1Q7P438-F1
#
_cell.length_a   1.000
_cell.length_b   1.000
_cell.length_c   1.000
_cell.angle_alpha   90.00
_cell.angle_beta   90.00
_cell.angle_gamma   90.00
#
_symmetry.space_group_name_H-M   'P 1'
#
loop_
_entity.id
_entity.type
_entity.pdbx_description
1 polymer ?
#
loop_
_entity_poly.entity_id
_entity_poly.type
_entity_poly.pdbx_seq_one_letter_code
_entity_poly.pdbx_strand_id
1 'polypeptide(L)'
;MAKIIPQTAPRAACPPREYLRRGNLYVSTEVEDTLLPQVIDLVGEDHIIFGSDMPHGDRERFAAKTLLTRTDLSEAAKRKILEENPRRLYRL
;
A
#
# COMPACT_ATOMS: atom_id res chain seq x y z
N MET A 1 31.35 0.52 -25.32
CA MET A 1 30.35 -0.43 -25.88
C MET A 1 28.96 0.16 -25.70
N ALA A 2 28.19 0.35 -26.77
CA ALA A 2 26.80 0.80 -26.67
C ALA A 2 25.91 -0.38 -26.25
N LYS A 3 25.14 -0.24 -25.16
CA LYS A 3 24.12 -1.22 -24.77
C LYS A 3 22.97 -1.14 -25.77
N ILE A 4 22.83 -2.16 -26.62
CA ILE A 4 21.62 -2.36 -27.43
C ILE A 4 20.53 -2.84 -26.47
N ILE A 5 19.59 -1.96 -26.13
CA ILE A 5 18.41 -2.30 -25.34
C ILE A 5 17.28 -2.61 -26.35
N PRO A 6 16.66 -3.80 -26.32
CA PRO A 6 15.52 -4.09 -27.18
C PRO A 6 14.42 -3.05 -26.93
N GLN A 7 13.91 -2.42 -28.00
CA GLN A 7 12.84 -1.39 -27.92
C GLN A 7 11.45 -1.98 -27.60
N THR A 8 11.38 -3.09 -26.87
CA THR A 8 10.14 -3.67 -26.34
C THR A 8 9.96 -3.37 -24.85
N ALA A 9 10.98 -2.84 -24.17
CA ALA A 9 10.85 -2.45 -22.78
C ALA A 9 10.08 -1.11 -22.66
N PRO A 10 9.01 -1.02 -21.86
CA PRO A 10 8.30 0.22 -21.63
C PRO A 10 9.25 1.28 -21.06
N ARG A 11 9.23 2.48 -21.64
CA ARG A 11 10.04 3.61 -21.16
C ARG A 11 9.29 4.32 -20.03
N ALA A 12 9.78 4.18 -18.81
CA ALA A 12 9.32 5.00 -17.69
C ALA A 12 9.71 6.47 -17.92
N ALA A 13 8.77 7.39 -17.69
CA ALA A 13 9.00 8.83 -17.87
C ALA A 13 9.81 9.45 -16.73
N CYS A 14 9.82 8.82 -15.55
CA CYS A 14 10.62 9.20 -14.40
C CYS A 14 11.03 7.95 -13.59
N PRO A 15 11.91 8.09 -12.58
CA PRO A 15 12.26 6.97 -11.71
C PRO A 15 11.04 6.44 -10.92
N PRO A 16 10.97 5.14 -10.59
CA PRO A 16 9.86 4.52 -9.85
C PRO A 16 9.43 5.29 -8.59
N ARG A 17 10.41 5.78 -7.80
CA ARG A 17 10.15 6.55 -6.57
C ARG A 17 9.37 7.85 -6.82
N GLU A 18 9.51 8.44 -7.99
CA GLU A 18 8.80 9.67 -8.33
C GLU A 18 7.31 9.41 -8.59
N TYR A 19 6.93 8.21 -9.04
CA TYR A 19 5.52 7.84 -9.14
C TYR A 19 4.86 7.68 -7.77
N LEU A 20 5.56 7.12 -6.78
CA LEU A 20 5.07 7.04 -5.40
C LEU A 20 4.83 8.44 -4.83
N ARG A 21 5.81 9.34 -4.95
CA ARG A 21 5.73 10.72 -4.44
C ARG A 21 4.57 11.55 -5.00
N ARG A 22 4.07 11.23 -6.19
CA ARG A 22 2.94 11.95 -6.80
C ARG A 22 1.61 11.75 -6.07
N GLY A 23 1.52 10.83 -5.11
CA GLY A 23 0.31 10.68 -4.28
C GLY A 23 -0.85 9.94 -4.94
N ASN A 24 -0.64 9.41 -6.15
CA ASN A 24 -1.69 8.76 -6.95
C ASN A 24 -1.53 7.24 -7.07
N LEU A 25 -0.61 6.65 -6.31
CA LEU A 25 -0.42 5.21 -6.22
C LEU A 25 -0.76 4.73 -4.82
N TYR A 26 -1.52 3.63 -4.76
CA TYR A 26 -1.96 3.02 -3.52
C TYR A 26 -1.66 1.52 -3.56
N VAL A 27 -1.38 0.94 -2.40
CA VAL A 27 -1.08 -0.49 -2.22
C VAL A 27 -1.98 -1.04 -1.12
N SER A 28 -2.64 -2.17 -1.37
CA SER A 28 -3.37 -2.89 -0.32
C SER A 28 -2.40 -3.65 0.58
N THR A 29 -2.64 -3.63 1.88
CA THR A 29 -1.84 -4.42 2.84
C THR A 29 -2.56 -5.68 3.28
N GLU A 30 -1.78 -6.73 3.47
CA GLU A 30 -2.15 -7.87 4.33
C GLU A 30 -2.02 -7.42 5.79
N VAL A 31 -2.98 -7.77 6.64
CA VAL A 31 -3.08 -7.18 7.98
C VAL A 31 -2.12 -7.81 8.98
N GLU A 32 -1.74 -9.06 8.74
CA GLU A 32 -0.77 -9.84 9.50
C GLU A 32 0.69 -9.56 9.11
N ASP A 33 0.94 -8.72 8.09
CA ASP A 33 2.30 -8.40 7.66
C ASP A 33 3.09 -7.67 8.76
N THR A 34 4.04 -8.40 9.35
CA THR A 34 4.95 -7.90 10.39
C THR A 34 5.89 -6.80 9.89
N LEU A 35 6.07 -6.65 8.58
CA LEU A 35 6.91 -5.61 7.97
C LEU A 35 6.14 -4.33 7.63
N LEU A 36 4.82 -4.30 7.85
CA LEU A 36 4.00 -3.13 7.57
C LEU A 36 4.52 -1.81 8.20
N PRO A 37 5.02 -1.78 9.45
CA PRO A 37 5.62 -0.56 10.01
C PRO A 37 6.80 -0.05 9.19
N GLN A 38 7.70 -0.92 8.76
CA GLN A 38 8.88 -0.59 7.95
C GLN A 38 8.47 -0.15 6.54
N VAL A 39 7.41 -0.73 5.98
CA VAL A 39 6.82 -0.28 4.72
C VAL A 39 6.28 1.13 4.87
N ILE A 40 5.52 1.41 5.94
CA ILE A 40 5.03 2.76 6.26
C ILE A 40 6.19 3.75 6.38
N ASP A 41 7.26 3.40 7.09
CA ASP A 41 8.45 4.25 7.21
C ASP A 41 9.13 4.53 5.86
N LEU A 42 9.09 3.56 4.94
CA LEU A 42 9.73 3.67 3.62
C LEU A 42 8.90 4.48 2.62
N VAL A 43 7.60 4.21 2.52
CA VAL A 43 6.74 4.78 1.45
C VAL A 43 5.75 5.83 1.95
N GLY A 44 5.50 5.89 3.26
CA GLY A 44 4.50 6.77 3.88
C GLY A 44 3.12 6.12 4.00
N GLU A 45 2.45 6.38 5.12
CA GLU A 45 1.11 5.85 5.44
C GLU A 45 0.00 6.33 4.48
N ASP A 46 0.22 7.40 3.70
CA ASP A 46 -0.77 7.97 2.76
C ASP A 46 -1.00 7.11 1.51
N HIS A 47 -0.22 6.05 1.32
CA HIS A 47 -0.25 5.19 0.15
C HIS A 47 -0.87 3.82 0.41
N ILE A 48 -1.23 3.52 1.66
CA ILE A 48 -1.65 2.18 2.05
C ILE A 48 -3.16 2.15 2.25
N ILE A 49 -3.83 1.14 1.68
CA ILE A 49 -5.26 0.92 1.84
C ILE A 49 -5.53 -0.46 2.42
N PHE A 50 -6.67 -0.61 3.09
CA PHE A 50 -7.16 -1.90 3.55
C PHE A 50 -7.87 -2.65 2.42
N GLY A 51 -7.55 -3.93 2.27
CA GLY A 51 -8.32 -4.88 1.47
C GLY A 51 -8.33 -6.23 2.17
N SER A 52 -9.51 -6.77 2.46
CA SER A 52 -9.62 -8.06 3.17
C SER A 52 -9.38 -9.29 2.29
N ASP A 53 -9.37 -9.10 0.97
CA ASP A 53 -9.27 -10.16 -0.03
C ASP A 53 -10.33 -11.29 0.13
N MET A 54 -11.50 -10.93 0.68
CA MET A 54 -12.65 -11.84 0.79
C MET A 54 -13.19 -12.15 -0.62
N PRO A 55 -13.53 -13.41 -0.97
CA PRO A 55 -13.78 -14.55 -0.08
C PRO A 55 -12.65 -15.60 0.00
N HIS A 56 -11.40 -15.25 -0.27
CA HIS A 56 -10.30 -16.23 -0.22
C HIS A 56 -10.22 -16.88 1.18
N GLY A 57 -10.22 -18.21 1.22
CA GLY A 57 -10.45 -18.98 2.44
C GLY A 57 -9.27 -19.02 3.42
N ASP A 58 -8.09 -18.66 2.94
CA ASP A 58 -6.83 -18.54 3.68
C ASP A 58 -6.63 -17.15 4.31
N ARG A 59 -7.58 -16.22 4.11
CA ARG A 59 -7.49 -14.85 4.61
C ARG A 59 -8.01 -14.70 6.03
N GLU A 60 -7.47 -13.70 6.73
CA GLU A 60 -7.90 -13.36 8.08
C GLU A 60 -9.37 -12.91 8.08
N ARG A 61 -10.23 -13.68 8.74
CA ARG A 61 -11.69 -13.48 8.78
C ARG A 61 -12.09 -12.13 9.39
N PHE A 62 -11.32 -11.64 10.36
CA PHE A 62 -11.60 -10.39 11.06
C PHE A 62 -10.55 -9.32 10.76
N ALA A 63 -10.06 -9.26 9.52
CA ALA A 63 -8.88 -8.47 9.14
C ALA A 63 -8.90 -7.01 9.61
N ALA A 64 -10.04 -6.30 9.47
CA ALA A 64 -10.15 -4.92 9.95
C ALA A 64 -9.96 -4.81 11.48
N LYS A 65 -10.53 -5.75 12.25
CA LYS A 65 -10.35 -5.83 13.70
C LYS A 65 -8.90 -6.16 14.05
N THR A 66 -8.28 -7.10 13.33
CA THR A 66 -6.87 -7.47 13.52
C THR A 66 -5.96 -6.25 13.36
N LEU A 67 -6.14 -5.47 12.28
CA LEU A 67 -5.39 -4.24 12.05
C LEU A 67 -5.60 -3.22 13.17
N LEU A 68 -6.84 -3.03 13.64
CA LEU A 68 -7.14 -2.11 14.74
C LEU A 68 -6.44 -2.49 16.05
N THR A 69 -6.27 -3.79 16.31
CA THR A 69 -5.61 -4.29 17.54
C THR A 69 -4.09 -4.27 17.51
N ARG A 70 -3.47 -3.99 16.36
CA ARG A 70 -2.01 -3.91 16.24
C ARG A 70 -1.44 -2.79 17.10
N THR A 71 -0.41 -3.08 17.88
CA THR A 71 0.25 -2.12 18.78
C THR A 71 1.49 -1.49 18.16
N ASP A 72 1.95 -2.01 17.03
CA ASP A 72 3.11 -1.54 16.27
C ASP A 72 2.76 -0.52 15.18
N LEU A 73 1.49 -0.14 15.07
CA LEU A 73 0.99 0.90 14.16
C LEU A 73 0.43 2.08 14.95
N SER A 74 0.67 3.29 14.45
CA SER A 74 0.06 4.49 15.02
C SER A 74 -1.46 4.52 14.76
N GLU A 75 -2.21 5.20 15.64
CA GLU A 75 -3.65 5.41 15.42
C GLU A 75 -3.95 6.22 14.16
N ALA A 76 -3.03 7.09 13.74
CA ALA A 76 -3.13 7.81 12.48
C ALA A 76 -3.00 6.87 11.27
N ALA A 77 -2.02 5.97 11.28
CA ALA A 77 -1.83 4.98 10.22
C ALA A 77 -3.06 4.07 10.10
N LYS A 78 -3.59 3.56 11.21
CA LYS A 78 -4.80 2.72 11.21
C LYS A 78 -5.99 3.44 10.57
N ARG A 79 -6.24 4.70 10.96
CA ARG A 79 -7.34 5.52 10.41
C ARG A 79 -7.16 5.79 8.91
N LYS A 80 -5.93 6.08 8.48
CA LYS A 80 -5.63 6.29 7.05
C LYS A 80 -5.84 5.04 6.22
N ILE A 81 -5.35 3.90 6.68
CA ILE A 81 -5.44 2.62 5.97
C ILE A 81 -6.89 2.15 5.84
N LEU A 82 -7.68 2.26 6.91
CA LEU A 82 -9.06 1.77 6.94
C LEU A 82 -10.08 2.74 6.32
N GLU A 83 -9.81 4.05 6.35
CA GLU A 83 -10.82 5.04 5.98
C GLU A 83 -10.29 6.14 5.04
N GLU A 84 -9.31 6.96 5.47
CA GLU A 84 -8.98 8.20 4.76
C GLU A 84 -8.41 7.95 3.36
N ASN A 85 -7.51 6.96 3.22
CA ASN A 85 -6.89 6.63 1.93
C ASN A 85 -7.88 5.97 0.96
N PRO A 86 -8.67 4.95 1.35
CA PRO A 86 -9.75 4.44 0.50
C PRO A 86 -10.73 5.53 0.08
N ARG A 87 -11.11 6.44 0.99
CA ARG A 87 -11.99 7.57 0.69
C ARG A 87 -11.39 8.49 -0.38
N ARG A 88 -10.09 8.80 -0.28
CA ARG A 88 -9.37 9.62 -1.28
C ARG A 88 -9.23 8.90 -2.63
N LEU A 89 -8.96 7.60 -2.63
CA LEU A 89 -8.81 6.79 -3.84
C LEU A 89 -10.13 6.64 -4.60
N TYR A 90 -11.19 6.22 -3.90
CA TYR A 90 -12.48 5.89 -4.51
C TYR A 90 -13.46 7.06 -4.55
N ARG A 91 -13.10 8.21 -3.96
CA ARG A 91 -13.93 9.43 -3.87
C ARG A 91 -15.29 9.17 -3.20
N LEU A 92 -15.23 8.55 -2.01
CA LEU A 92 -16.39 8.15 -1.20
C LEU A 92 -16.89 9.25 -0.24
#